data_AF-A0A959DWD7-F1
#
_entry.id   AF-A0A959DWD7-F1
#
_cell.length_a   1.000
_cell.length_b   1.000
_cell.length_c   1.000
_cell.angle_alpha   90.00
_cell.angle_beta   90.00
_cell.angle_gamma   90.00
#
_symmetry.space_group_name_H-M   'P 1'
#
loop_
_entity.id
_entity.type
_entity.pdbx_description
1 polymer ?
#
loop_
_entity_poly.entity_id
_entity_poly.type
_entity_poly.pdbx_seq_one_letter_code
_entity_poly.pdbx_strand_id
1 'polypeptide(L)'
;MKNIIWILLVVSFISCKKETLPDGSKQLNQCVLDFMAKNNLKEVPADKGICIFYTIWQYENEFYLEYNCCVCDLIPRILKCNGDVYIDDFDKIAEFKTKAKASSNILVEQ
;
A
#
# COMPACT_ATOMS: atom_id res chain seq x y z
N MET A 1 31.69 35.68 8.53
CA MET A 1 30.25 35.65 8.86
C MET A 1 29.42 35.71 7.58
N LYS A 2 28.86 34.57 7.15
CA LYS A 2 27.47 34.38 6.68
C LYS A 2 27.39 33.04 5.95
N ASN A 3 26.85 32.06 6.67
CA ASN A 3 26.38 30.79 6.13
C ASN A 3 25.31 31.06 5.08
N ILE A 4 25.42 30.44 3.92
CA ILE A 4 24.25 30.21 3.05
C ILE A 4 24.31 28.75 2.62
N ILE A 5 23.64 27.91 3.41
CA ILE A 5 23.32 26.53 3.11
C ILE A 5 22.23 26.56 2.03
N TRP A 6 22.56 26.14 0.81
CA TRP A 6 21.58 25.87 -0.23
C TRP A 6 21.09 24.43 -0.08
N ILE A 7 20.14 24.21 0.83
CA ILE A 7 19.29 23.01 0.78
C ILE A 7 18.31 23.25 -0.36
N LEU A 8 18.62 22.71 -1.53
CA LEU A 8 17.66 22.49 -2.60
C LEU A 8 16.70 21.39 -2.14
N LEU A 9 15.63 21.83 -1.45
CA LEU A 9 14.40 21.05 -1.31
C LEU A 9 13.79 20.93 -2.71
N VAL A 10 14.27 19.93 -3.45
CA VAL A 10 13.50 19.39 -4.57
C VAL A 10 12.29 18.76 -3.92
N VAL A 11 11.20 19.52 -3.90
CA VAL A 11 9.84 19.02 -3.73
C VAL A 11 9.60 18.14 -4.93
N SER A 12 10.15 16.93 -4.88
CA SER A 12 9.90 15.90 -5.86
C SER A 12 8.42 15.65 -5.75
N PHE A 13 7.67 16.18 -6.71
CA PHE A 13 6.40 15.62 -7.12
C PHE A 13 6.65 14.11 -7.21
N ILE A 14 6.27 13.36 -6.16
CA ILE A 14 6.15 11.91 -6.21
C ILE A 14 4.93 11.67 -7.09
N SER A 15 5.10 11.99 -8.37
CA SER A 15 4.26 11.50 -9.44
C SER A 15 4.41 10.00 -9.33
N CYS A 16 3.41 9.38 -8.68
CA CYS A 16 3.23 7.95 -8.57
C CYS A 16 3.08 7.38 -9.98
N LYS A 17 4.17 7.32 -10.74
CA LYS A 17 4.24 6.62 -12.00
C LYS A 17 5.46 5.73 -11.97
N LYS A 18 5.21 4.48 -11.60
CA LYS A 18 5.51 3.35 -12.48
C LYS A 18 4.55 2.20 -12.18
N GLU A 19 3.73 1.91 -13.18
CA GLU A 19 2.95 0.68 -13.35
C GLU A 19 3.95 -0.49 -13.48
N THR A 20 3.72 -1.63 -12.82
CA THR A 20 2.78 -2.70 -13.24
C THR A 20 2.30 -3.49 -12.02
N LEU A 21 1.11 -4.12 -12.08
CA LEU A 21 0.93 -5.57 -11.81
C LEU A 21 -0.52 -6.05 -12.03
N PRO A 22 -0.75 -6.99 -12.97
CA PRO A 22 -1.71 -8.06 -12.73
C PRO A 22 -1.13 -9.49 -12.64
N ASP A 23 0.14 -9.74 -13.03
CA ASP A 23 0.56 -11.13 -13.34
C ASP A 23 2.07 -11.42 -13.52
N GLY A 24 3.05 -10.66 -12.98
CA GLY A 24 4.45 -11.11 -13.25
C GLY A 24 5.67 -10.49 -12.57
N SER A 25 5.54 -9.44 -11.76
CA SER A 25 6.60 -8.81 -10.92
C SER A 25 7.82 -8.24 -11.71
N LYS A 26 8.61 -7.24 -11.27
CA LYS A 26 8.67 -6.43 -10.05
C LYS A 26 8.90 -4.97 -10.45
N GLN A 27 7.98 -4.10 -10.08
CA GLN A 27 8.30 -2.95 -9.24
C GLN A 27 6.99 -2.58 -8.54
N LEU A 28 6.91 -2.91 -7.25
CA LEU A 28 5.96 -2.22 -6.38
C LEU A 28 6.22 -0.72 -6.57
N ASN A 29 5.15 0.05 -6.78
CA ASN A 29 5.28 1.50 -6.85
C ASN A 29 6.02 1.99 -5.60
N GLN A 30 6.88 2.99 -5.75
CA GLN A 30 7.66 3.59 -4.66
C GLN A 30 6.81 3.85 -3.41
N CYS A 31 5.55 4.24 -3.58
CA CYS A 31 4.60 4.42 -2.48
C CYS A 31 4.43 3.18 -1.59
N VAL A 32 4.30 1.98 -2.19
CA VAL A 32 4.18 0.73 -1.43
C VAL A 32 5.51 0.37 -0.77
N LEU A 33 6.64 0.59 -1.45
CA LEU A 33 7.98 0.36 -0.90
C LEU A 33 8.25 1.26 0.32
N ASP A 34 7.86 2.54 0.24
CA ASP A 34 8.00 3.49 1.33
C ASP A 34 7.11 3.09 2.53
N PHE A 35 5.88 2.65 2.27
CA PHE A 35 5.01 2.10 3.32
C PHE A 35 5.62 0.87 3.99
N MET A 36 6.19 -0.06 3.20
CA MET A 36 6.85 -1.24 3.72
C MET A 36 8.05 -0.88 4.60
N ALA A 37 8.92 0.02 4.14
CA ALA A 37 10.09 0.45 4.89
C ALA A 37 9.71 1.16 6.20
N LYS A 38 8.70 2.03 6.16
CA LYS A 38 8.20 2.76 7.34
C LYS A 38 7.64 1.82 8.41
N ASN A 39 6.97 0.74 7.99
CA ASN A 39 6.25 -0.18 8.89
C ASN A 39 6.99 -1.51 9.10
N ASN A 40 8.25 -1.61 8.69
CA ASN A 40 9.06 -2.84 8.79
C ASN A 40 8.35 -4.09 8.21
N LEU A 41 7.88 -3.98 6.97
CA LEU A 41 7.15 -5.04 6.27
C LEU A 41 7.98 -5.66 5.13
N LYS A 42 7.65 -6.91 4.77
CA LYS A 42 8.16 -7.62 3.58
C LYS A 42 7.00 -8.12 2.73
N GLU A 43 7.22 -8.16 1.42
CA GLU A 43 6.30 -8.75 0.46
C GLU A 43 6.54 -10.27 0.40
N VAL A 44 5.48 -11.05 0.55
CA VAL A 44 5.50 -12.52 0.43
C VAL A 44 4.31 -12.99 -0.41
N PRO A 45 4.39 -14.16 -1.06
CA PRO A 45 3.21 -14.77 -1.71
C PRO A 45 2.06 -14.90 -0.73
N ALA A 46 0.83 -14.67 -1.19
CA ALA A 46 -0.35 -14.86 -0.36
C ALA A 46 -0.46 -16.32 0.09
N ASP A 47 -0.33 -16.56 1.40
CA ASP A 47 -0.46 -17.87 2.03
C ASP A 47 -1.68 -17.87 2.97
N LYS A 48 -2.48 -18.94 2.90
CA LYS A 48 -3.65 -19.15 3.76
C LYS A 48 -3.29 -19.30 5.25
N GLY A 49 -2.03 -19.56 5.58
CA GLY A 49 -1.55 -19.65 6.97
C GLY A 49 -1.24 -18.30 7.64
N ILE A 50 -1.19 -17.20 6.88
CA ILE A 50 -0.80 -15.89 7.42
C ILE A 50 -2.04 -15.18 7.96
N CYS A 51 -2.03 -14.90 9.27
CA CYS A 51 -3.17 -14.32 9.97
C CYS A 51 -3.21 -12.79 9.89
N ILE A 52 -2.06 -12.12 9.96
CA ILE A 52 -1.93 -10.66 9.99
C ILE A 52 -1.13 -10.22 8.78
N PHE A 53 -1.74 -9.44 7.90
CA PHE A 53 -1.11 -8.97 6.68
C PHE A 53 -1.81 -7.74 6.09
N TYR A 54 -1.16 -7.08 5.13
CA TYR A 54 -1.82 -6.13 4.25
C TYR A 54 -2.02 -6.74 2.87
N THR A 55 -3.24 -6.62 2.34
CA THR A 55 -3.53 -6.85 0.92
C THR A 55 -3.20 -5.59 0.15
N ILE A 56 -2.49 -5.75 -0.97
CA ILE A 56 -2.22 -4.66 -1.90
C ILE A 56 -3.32 -4.65 -2.95
N TRP A 57 -4.00 -3.53 -3.11
CA TRP A 57 -5.05 -3.32 -4.10
C TRP A 57 -4.59 -2.31 -5.15
N GLN A 58 -4.97 -2.53 -6.41
CA GLN A 58 -4.78 -1.58 -7.49
C GLN A 58 -6.14 -1.11 -8.03
N TYR A 59 -6.37 0.20 -8.05
CA TYR A 59 -7.59 0.82 -8.59
C TYR A 59 -7.25 2.17 -9.21
N GLU A 60 -7.79 2.48 -10.39
CA GLU A 60 -7.53 3.75 -11.13
C GLU A 60 -6.04 4.14 -11.25
N ASN A 61 -5.15 3.15 -11.41
CA ASN A 61 -3.69 3.29 -11.46
C ASN A 61 -3.01 3.75 -10.15
N GLU A 62 -3.74 3.76 -9.04
CA GLU A 62 -3.22 3.95 -7.70
C GLU A 62 -3.13 2.63 -6.92
N PHE A 63 -2.28 2.62 -5.89
CA PHE A 63 -2.13 1.50 -4.97
C PHE A 63 -2.73 1.84 -3.61
N TYR A 64 -3.44 0.86 -3.07
CA TYR A 64 -4.11 0.93 -1.78
C TYR A 64 -3.76 -0.29 -0.94
N LEU A 65 -3.95 -0.17 0.37
CA LEU A 65 -3.59 -1.18 1.35
C LEU A 65 -4.80 -1.49 2.21
N GLU A 66 -5.07 -2.77 2.42
CA GLU A 66 -6.10 -3.22 3.35
C GLU A 66 -5.46 -4.07 4.43
N TYR A 67 -5.59 -3.64 5.69
CA TYR A 67 -5.15 -4.46 6.82
C TYR A 67 -6.13 -5.62 7.04
N ASN A 68 -5.59 -6.83 7.09
CA ASN A 68 -6.32 -8.06 7.33
C ASN A 68 -5.77 -8.72 8.60
N CYS A 69 -6.66 -9.16 9.47
CA CYS A 69 -6.35 -9.93 10.67
C CYS A 69 -7.44 -10.97 10.92
N CYS A 70 -7.09 -12.27 10.93
CA CYS A 70 -8.10 -13.33 11.07
C CYS A 70 -8.70 -13.46 12.48
N VAL A 71 -8.09 -12.82 13.49
CA VAL A 71 -8.50 -12.89 14.91
C VAL A 71 -8.86 -11.53 15.52
N CYS A 72 -8.87 -10.47 14.71
CA CYS A 72 -9.18 -9.13 15.17
C CYS A 72 -10.60 -8.76 14.72
N ASP A 73 -11.38 -8.16 15.62
CA ASP A 73 -12.64 -7.47 15.29
C ASP A 73 -12.35 -6.10 14.63
N LEU A 74 -11.40 -6.07 13.71
CA LEU A 74 -11.03 -4.85 13.00
C LEU A 74 -12.03 -4.59 11.88
N ILE A 75 -12.64 -3.41 11.93
CA ILE A 75 -13.40 -2.88 10.80
C ILE A 75 -12.40 -2.77 9.64
N PRO A 76 -12.64 -3.45 8.49
CA PRO A 76 -11.75 -3.35 7.35
C PRO A 76 -11.68 -1.89 6.91
N ARG A 77 -10.48 -1.44 6.50
CA ARG A 77 -10.26 -0.11 5.96
C ARG A 77 -9.34 -0.21 4.76
N ILE A 78 -9.66 0.55 3.72
CA ILE A 78 -8.76 0.77 2.60
C ILE A 78 -7.96 2.03 2.89
N LEU A 79 -6.66 1.90 2.92
CA LEU A 79 -5.70 2.97 3.16
C LEU A 79 -5.01 3.33 1.85
N LYS A 80 -4.66 4.60 1.70
CA LYS A 80 -3.62 5.01 0.75
C LYS A 80 -2.26 4.58 1.29
N CYS A 81 -1.25 4.40 0.43
CA CYS A 81 0.07 4.01 0.94
C CYS A 81 0.83 5.09 1.74
N ASN A 82 0.32 6.31 1.86
CA ASN A 82 0.79 7.28 2.87
C ASN A 82 0.24 7.00 4.30
N GLY A 83 -0.72 6.08 4.44
CA GLY A 83 -1.38 5.71 5.68
C GLY A 83 -2.73 6.38 5.92
N ASP A 84 -3.15 7.31 5.06
CA ASP A 84 -4.45 7.97 5.18
C ASP A 84 -5.59 6.99 4.84
N VAL A 85 -6.70 7.13 5.55
CA VAL A 85 -7.92 6.37 5.25
C VAL A 85 -8.50 6.85 3.93
N TYR A 86 -8.67 5.92 2.98
CA TYR A 86 -9.38 6.13 1.74
C TYR A 86 -10.86 5.75 1.87
N ILE A 87 -11.14 4.58 2.45
CA ILE A 87 -12.50 4.08 2.73
C ILE A 87 -12.51 3.38 4.09
N ASP A 88 -13.47 3.73 4.93
CA ASP A 88 -13.75 3.13 6.25
C ASP A 88 -15.21 2.66 6.41
N ASP A 89 -15.97 2.66 5.32
CA ASP A 89 -17.36 2.21 5.24
C ASP A 89 -17.44 0.81 4.59
N PHE A 90 -18.11 -0.12 5.25
CA PHE A 90 -18.13 -1.53 4.84
C PHE A 90 -18.72 -1.75 3.44
N ASP A 91 -19.82 -1.07 3.11
CA ASP A 91 -20.50 -1.25 1.82
C ASP A 91 -19.65 -0.68 0.68
N LYS A 92 -18.98 0.45 0.93
CA LYS A 92 -18.03 1.04 -0.04
C LYS A 92 -16.78 0.19 -0.21
N ILE A 93 -16.32 -0.50 0.83
CA ILE A 93 -15.20 -1.45 0.72
C ILE A 93 -15.60 -2.63 -0.14
N ALA A 94 -16.81 -3.18 0.06
CA ALA A 94 -17.32 -4.24 -0.79
C ALA A 94 -17.38 -3.79 -2.26
N GLU A 95 -17.92 -2.59 -2.53
CA GLU A 95 -17.96 -2.02 -3.88
C GLU A 95 -16.54 -1.82 -4.47
N PHE A 96 -15.61 -1.25 -3.70
CA PHE A 96 -14.23 -1.05 -4.12
C PHE A 96 -13.57 -2.36 -4.55
N LYS A 97 -13.73 -3.43 -3.77
CA LYS A 97 -13.17 -4.75 -4.06
C LYS A 97 -13.71 -5.37 -5.36
N THR A 98 -14.88 -4.98 -5.83
CA THR A 98 -15.40 -5.43 -7.14
C THR A 98 -14.71 -4.75 -8.33
N LYS A 99 -14.11 -3.57 -8.13
CA LYS A 99 -13.48 -2.76 -9.17
C LYS A 99 -11.95 -2.79 -9.11
N ALA A 100 -11.40 -3.02 -7.92
CA ALA A 100 -9.97 -3.10 -7.67
C ALA A 100 -9.41 -4.49 -7.97
N LYS A 101 -8.12 -4.54 -8.32
CA LYS A 101 -7.38 -5.79 -8.50
C LYS A 101 -6.53 -6.05 -7.25
N ALA A 102 -6.67 -7.23 -6.64
CA ALA A 102 -5.79 -7.65 -5.56
C ALA A 102 -4.45 -8.16 -6.12
N SER A 103 -3.35 -7.84 -5.46
CA SER A 103 -2.05 -8.47 -5.70
C SER A 103 -2.06 -9.93 -5.26
N SER A 104 -1.30 -10.79 -5.95
CA SER A 104 -1.04 -12.17 -5.52
C SER A 104 -0.08 -12.26 -4.33
N ASN A 105 0.57 -11.15 -3.98
CA ASN A 105 1.43 -11.02 -2.82
C ASN A 105 0.79 -10.12 -1.75
N ILE A 106 1.14 -10.40 -0.51
CA ILE A 106 0.72 -9.67 0.69
C ILE A 106 1.93 -9.06 1.40
N LEU A 107 1.69 -8.06 2.23
CA LEU A 107 2.73 -7.48 3.09
C LEU A 107 2.58 -8.02 4.50
N VAL A 108 3.66 -8.53 5.08
CA VAL A 108 3.72 -9.04 6.44
C VAL A 108 4.84 -8.37 7.22
N GLU A 109 4.75 -8.35 8.53
CA GLU A 109 5.86 -7.90 9.38
C GLU A 109 7.11 -8.75 9.14
N GLN A 110 8.28 -8.09 9.12
CA GLN A 110 9.56 -8.77 8.85
C GLN A 110 10.00 -9.67 10.00
#